data_AF-A0A914P0J7-F1
#
_entry.id   AF-A0A914P0J7-F1
#
_cell.length_a   1.000
_cell.length_b   1.000
_cell.length_c   1.000
_cell.angle_alpha   90.00
_cell.angle_beta   90.00
_cell.angle_gamma   90.00
#
_symmetry.space_group_name_H-M   'P 1'
#
loop_
_entity.id
_entity.type
_entity.pdbx_description
1 polymer ?
#
loop_
_entity_poly.entity_id
_entity_poly.type
_entity_poly.pdbx_seq_one_letter_code
_entity_poly.pdbx_strand_id
1 'polypeptide(L)'
;MMGVPTYYARMVEHKELNKESVKNMRVFISGSAQLTPNVFEKFEQMTGHRILERYGMTETLVSTSNPYEPVSQRIAGSVGKAAKGVEVCGFLINFLN
;
A
#
# COMPACT_ATOMS: atom_id res chain seq x y z
N MET A 1 9.85 5.80 -2.97
CA MET A 1 9.94 6.05 -1.51
C MET A 1 9.15 4.99 -0.78
N MET A 2 9.64 4.55 0.38
CA MET A 2 8.95 3.61 1.27
C MET A 2 8.55 4.34 2.55
N GLY A 3 7.34 4.10 3.04
CA GLY A 3 6.83 4.71 4.27
C GLY A 3 5.78 3.83 4.93
N VAL A 4 5.42 4.15 6.18
CA VAL A 4 4.33 3.51 6.91
C VAL A 4 3.04 4.32 6.75
N PRO A 5 1.83 3.78 7.01
CA PRO A 5 0.58 4.52 6.84
C PRO A 5 0.53 5.90 7.51
N THR A 6 1.12 6.05 8.69
CA THR A 6 1.17 7.33 9.41
C THR A 6 2.06 8.38 8.74
N TYR A 7 3.00 7.97 7.88
CA TYR A 7 3.77 8.88 7.04
C TYR A 7 2.86 9.48 5.97
N TYR A 8 2.09 8.63 5.28
CA TYR A 8 1.16 9.07 4.23
C TYR A 8 0.01 9.90 4.79
N ALA A 9 -0.52 9.52 5.97
CA ALA A 9 -1.57 10.27 6.64
C ALA A 9 -1.15 11.73 6.92
N ARG A 10 0.09 11.95 7.37
CA ARG A 10 0.64 13.31 7.56
C ARG A 10 0.94 14.02 6.25
N MET A 11 1.43 13.28 5.25
CA MET A 11 1.81 13.85 3.97
C MET A 11 0.60 14.43 3.23
N VAL A 12 -0.56 13.77 3.26
CA VAL A 12 -1.80 14.29 2.63
C VAL A 12 -2.40 15.51 3.34
N GLU A 13 -1.91 15.83 4.55
CA GLU A 13 -2.26 17.07 5.26
C GLU A 13 -1.28 18.22 4.96
N HIS A 14 -0.16 17.94 4.27
CA HIS A 14 0.86 18.93 3.97
C HIS A 14 0.49 19.77 2.74
N LYS A 15 0.47 21.10 2.90
CA LYS A 15 0.02 22.05 1.86
C LYS A 15 0.83 21.99 0.56
N GLU A 16 2.09 21.59 0.65
CA GLU A 16 2.99 21.51 -0.51
C GLU A 16 2.85 20.20 -1.29
N LEU A 17 2.06 19.23 -0.81
CA LEU A 17 1.87 17.97 -1.54
C LEU A 17 1.02 18.22 -2.78
N ASN A 18 1.62 18.04 -3.95
CA ASN A 18 0.95 18.13 -5.24
C ASN A 18 1.71 17.30 -6.29
N LYS A 19 1.19 17.26 -7.53
CA LYS A 19 1.82 16.52 -8.63
C LYS A 19 3.25 16.96 -8.94
N GLU A 20 3.52 18.27 -8.86
CA GLU A 20 4.83 18.84 -9.17
C GLU A 20 5.86 18.48 -8.10
N SER A 21 5.47 18.52 -6.82
CA SER A 21 6.34 18.19 -5.69
C SER A 21 6.81 16.74 -5.70
N VAL A 22 6.12 15.86 -6.45
CA VAL A 22 6.46 14.44 -6.57
C VAL A 22 6.81 13.99 -7.99
N LYS A 23 6.98 14.90 -8.96
CA LYS A 23 7.15 14.54 -10.38
C LYS A 23 8.31 13.58 -10.68
N ASN A 24 9.36 13.62 -9.86
CA ASN A 24 10.55 12.78 -10.00
C ASN A 24 10.42 11.43 -9.26
N MET A 25 9.28 11.18 -8.63
CA MET A 25 9.04 9.98 -7.84
C MET A 25 8.51 8.85 -8.73
N ARG A 26 9.23 7.73 -8.74
CA ARG A 26 8.83 6.56 -9.53
C ARG A 26 7.70 5.75 -8.88
N VAL A 27 7.75 5.58 -7.56
CA VAL A 27 6.79 4.74 -6.81
C VAL A 27 6.74 5.12 -5.33
N PHE A 28 5.55 5.00 -4.74
CA PHE A 28 5.28 5.15 -3.31
C PHE A 28 4.83 3.80 -2.76
N ILE A 29 5.46 3.34 -1.68
CA ILE A 29 5.22 2.02 -1.10
C ILE A 29 4.80 2.18 0.36
N SER A 30 3.70 1.54 0.75
CA SER A 30 3.22 1.48 2.13
C SER A 30 3.30 0.05 2.68
N GLY A 31 3.62 -0.08 3.96
CA GLY A 31 3.65 -1.35 4.68
C GLY A 31 3.69 -1.16 6.20
N SER A 32 3.89 -2.24 6.94
CA SER A 32 3.95 -2.30 8.42
C SER A 32 2.62 -2.10 9.16
N ALA A 33 1.65 -1.41 8.56
CA ALA A 33 0.28 -1.31 9.09
C ALA A 33 -0.72 -1.10 7.94
N GLN A 34 -2.01 -1.18 8.25
CA GLN A 34 -3.09 -0.94 7.30
C GLN A 34 -3.10 0.53 6.86
N LEU A 35 -3.03 0.79 5.55
CA LEU A 35 -3.31 2.11 4.99
C LEU A 35 -4.82 2.24 4.79
N THR A 36 -5.40 3.36 5.22
CA THR A 36 -6.84 3.57 5.09
C THR A 36 -7.19 3.93 3.64
N PRO A 37 -8.35 3.48 3.11
CA PRO A 37 -8.80 3.85 1.77
C PRO A 37 -8.87 5.36 1.55
N ASN A 38 -9.30 6.12 2.57
CA ASN A 38 -9.34 7.58 2.53
C ASN A 38 -7.96 8.22 2.29
N VAL A 39 -6.90 7.74 2.95
CA VAL A 39 -5.54 8.26 2.73
C VAL A 39 -5.03 7.87 1.34
N PHE A 40 -5.31 6.64 0.91
CA PHE A 40 -4.97 6.17 -0.44
C PHE A 40 -5.59 7.07 -1.52
N GLU A 41 -6.91 7.30 -1.45
CA GLU A 41 -7.66 8.09 -2.42
C GLU A 41 -7.22 9.56 -2.43
N LYS A 42 -7.07 10.18 -1.25
CA LYS A 42 -6.55 11.56 -1.16
C LYS A 42 -5.17 11.69 -1.78
N PHE A 43 -4.28 10.75 -1.48
CA PHE A 43 -2.92 10.77 -2.03
C PHE A 43 -2.94 10.66 -3.56
N GLU A 44 -3.76 9.76 -4.11
CA GLU A 44 -3.95 9.63 -5.56
C GLU A 44 -4.52 10.90 -6.19
N GLN A 45 -5.53 11.51 -5.58
CA GLN A 45 -6.13 12.75 -6.08
C GLN A 45 -5.13 13.92 -6.11
N MET A 46 -4.33 14.09 -5.05
CA MET A 46 -3.38 15.20 -4.92
C MET A 46 -2.14 15.02 -5.81
N THR A 47 -1.67 13.78 -5.97
CA THR A 47 -0.36 13.50 -6.58
C THR A 47 -0.43 12.79 -7.93
N GLY A 48 -1.55 12.17 -8.27
CA GLY A 48 -1.69 11.28 -9.42
C GLY A 48 -1.03 9.91 -9.25
N HIS A 49 -0.41 9.62 -8.10
CA HIS A 49 0.21 8.32 -7.83
C HIS A 49 -0.69 7.43 -6.96
N ARG A 50 -0.85 6.17 -7.36
CA ARG A 50 -1.45 5.13 -6.51
C ARG A 50 -0.38 4.50 -5.63
N ILE A 51 -0.60 4.44 -4.32
CA ILE A 51 0.34 3.81 -3.39
C ILE A 51 0.36 2.29 -3.62
N LEU A 52 1.55 1.70 -3.58
CA LEU A 52 1.74 0.24 -3.63
C LEU A 52 1.79 -0.27 -2.18
N GLU A 53 0.71 -0.90 -1.73
CA GLU A 53 0.70 -1.59 -0.44
C GLU A 53 1.27 -3.00 -0.56
N ARG A 54 2.03 -3.40 0.46
CA ARG A 54 2.56 -4.76 0.63
C ARG A 54 2.42 -5.18 2.09
N TYR A 55 2.27 -6.49 2.31
CA TYR A 55 2.24 -7.05 3.64
C TYR A 55 3.44 -7.96 3.88
N GLY A 56 3.90 -7.94 5.11
CA GLY A 56 5.06 -8.66 5.58
C GLY A 56 5.20 -8.56 7.08
N MET A 57 5.94 -9.50 7.64
CA MET A 57 6.33 -9.54 9.05
C MET A 57 7.84 -9.76 9.13
N THR A 58 8.42 -9.58 10.31
CA THR A 58 9.86 -9.84 10.51
C THR A 58 10.20 -11.30 10.15
N GLU A 59 9.29 -12.21 10.45
CA GLU A 59 9.40 -13.66 10.29
C GLU A 59 9.27 -14.12 8.84
N THR A 60 8.53 -13.36 8.01
CA THR A 60 8.16 -13.78 6.64
C THR A 60 8.67 -12.84 5.55
N LEU A 61 9.42 -11.80 5.93
CA LEU A 61 9.80 -10.69 5.06
C LEU A 61 8.55 -10.12 4.36
N VAL A 62 8.61 -9.83 3.05
CA VAL A 62 7.44 -9.41 2.28
C VAL A 62 6.73 -10.65 1.73
N SER A 63 5.51 -10.91 2.20
CA SER A 63 4.72 -12.08 1.79
C SER A 63 3.75 -11.77 0.65
N THR A 64 3.16 -10.57 0.62
CA THR A 64 2.25 -10.14 -0.46
C THR A 64 2.55 -8.72 -0.91
N SER A 65 2.19 -8.40 -2.14
CA SER A 65 2.35 -7.06 -2.70
C SER A 65 1.28 -6.76 -3.75
N ASN A 66 0.78 -5.53 -3.76
CA ASN A 66 0.14 -4.99 -4.96
C ASN A 66 1.14 -4.97 -6.12
N PRO A 67 0.67 -5.12 -7.37
CA PRO A 67 1.55 -5.16 -8.51
C PRO A 67 2.29 -3.83 -8.69
N TYR A 68 3.53 -3.92 -9.16
CA TYR A 68 4.24 -2.74 -9.64
C TYR A 68 3.54 -2.20 -10.90
N GLU A 69 3.25 -3.07 -11.86
CA GLU A 69 2.43 -2.76 -13.03
C GLU A 69 1.41 -3.89 -13.28
N PRO A 70 0.20 -3.58 -13.79
CA PRO A 70 -0.28 -2.23 -14.09
C PRO A 70 -0.70 -1.47 -12.82
N VAL A 71 -0.38 -0.17 -12.74
CA VAL A 71 -0.74 0.72 -11.61
C VAL A 71 -2.23 0.66 -11.25
N SER A 72 -3.10 0.46 -12.24
CA SER A 72 -4.56 0.35 -12.05
C SER A 72 -5.01 -0.82 -11.19
N GLN A 73 -4.17 -1.86 -11.03
CA GLN A 73 -4.47 -3.02 -10.19
C GLN A 73 -4.04 -2.85 -8.73
N ARG A 74 -3.55 -1.66 -8.33
CA ARG A 74 -3.32 -1.34 -6.92
C ARG A 74 -4.66 -1.02 -6.26
N ILE A 75 -5.16 -1.92 -5.41
CA ILE A 75 -6.49 -1.82 -4.81
C ILE A 75 -6.36 -1.28 -3.39
N ALA A 76 -7.07 -0.19 -3.08
CA ALA A 76 -7.09 0.40 -1.74
C ALA A 76 -7.61 -0.62 -0.71
N GLY A 77 -6.90 -0.76 0.42
CA GLY A 77 -7.24 -1.73 1.47
C GLY A 77 -6.86 -3.17 1.17
N SER A 78 -6.30 -3.46 -0.02
CA SER A 78 -5.68 -4.76 -0.32
C SER A 78 -4.17 -4.64 -0.26
N VAL A 79 -3.51 -5.70 0.21
CA VAL A 79 -2.04 -5.84 0.20
C VAL A 79 -1.54 -6.62 -1.04
N GLY A 80 -2.46 -6.92 -1.96
CA GLY A 80 -2.19 -7.61 -3.22
C GLY A 80 -1.99 -9.12 -3.09
N LYS A 81 -1.37 -9.70 -4.12
CA LYS A 81 -1.18 -11.16 -4.24
C LYS A 81 0.12 -11.60 -3.58
N ALA A 82 0.25 -12.91 -3.38
CA ALA A 82 1.49 -13.53 -2.90
C ALA A 82 2.69 -13.10 -3.75
N ALA A 83 3.80 -12.79 -3.08
CA ALA A 83 5.06 -12.50 -3.74
C ALA A 83 5.58 -13.75 -4.47
N LYS A 84 6.47 -13.55 -5.44
CA LYS A 84 7.03 -14.67 -6.23
C LYS A 84 7.74 -15.66 -5.30
N GLY A 85 7.31 -16.92 -5.35
CA GLY A 85 7.86 -17.99 -4.52
C GLY A 85 7.29 -18.06 -3.10
N VAL A 86 6.31 -17.23 -2.76
CA VAL A 86 5.57 -17.29 -1.49
C VAL A 86 4.21 -17.93 -1.73
N GLU A 87 3.80 -18.81 -0.82
CA GLU A 87 2.44 -19.35 -0.77
C GLU A 87 1.66 -18.68 0.37
N VAL A 88 0.43 -18.29 0.09
CA VAL A 88 -0.49 -17.72 1.08
C VAL A 88 -1.80 -18.47 0.99
N CYS A 89 -2.23 -19.09 2.08
CA CYS A 89 -3.50 -19.80 2.19
C CYS A 89 -4.35 -19.21 3.32
N GLY A 90 -5.66 -19.18 3.12
CA GLY A 90 -6.64 -18.83 4.16
C GLY A 90 -7.31 -20.09 4.67
N PHE A 91 -7.44 -20.22 5.99
CA PHE A 91 -8.18 -21.31 6.63
C PHE A 91 -9.45 -20.74 7.25
N LEU A 92 -10.61 -21.35 6.94
CA LEU A 92 -11.86 -21.02 7.61
C LEU A 92 -11.82 -21.62 9.02
N ILE A 93 -11.87 -20.75 10.03
CA ILE A 93 -12.01 -21.17 11.42
C ILE A 93 -13.49 -21.09 11.76
N ASN A 94 -14.15 -22.24 11.85
CA ASN A 94 -15.50 -22.34 12.37
C ASN A 94 -15.43 -22.32 13.89
N PHE A 95 -15.80 -21.19 14.50
CA PHE A 95 -16.06 -21.14 15.93
C PHE A 95 -17.39 -21.84 16.19
N LEU A 96 -17.34 -23.08 16.68
CA LEU A 96 -18.51 -23.72 17.29
C LEU A 96 -18.80 -23.00 18.60
N ASN A 97 -20.04 -22.51 18.76
CA ASN A 97 -20.56 -21.89 19.99
C ASN A 97 -20.43 -22.81 21.20
#